data_AF-A0A5M6D3G7-F1
#
_entry.id   AF-A0A5M6D3G7-F1
#
_cell.length_a   1.000
_cell.length_b   1.000
_cell.length_c   1.000
_cell.angle_alpha   90.00
_cell.angle_beta   90.00
_cell.angle_gamma   90.00
#
_symmetry.space_group_name_H-M   'P 1'
#
loop_
_entity.id
_entity.type
_entity.pdbx_description
1 polymer ?
#
loop_
_entity_poly.entity_id
_entity_poly.type
_entity_poly.pdbx_seq_one_letter_code
_entity_poly.pdbx_strand_id
1 'polypeptide(L)'
;MTNSQRLANVRAHLQRWLSENGGAVDPDSPGADAAGIVSESILIRDGFYAGRTFVGQNHRATWFMEPDELKIHGSDGAVVAVFRGDEIVAAEDLSESQVVVVEDGTPPPVDAPISIPMRAADDRDGADDAADDQDQLPKAA
;
A
#
# COMPACT_ATOMS: atom_id res chain seq x y z
N MET A 1 -4.82 -17.20 6.70
CA MET A 1 -4.46 -15.92 6.07
C MET A 1 -5.48 -14.84 6.45
N THR A 2 -5.02 -13.70 6.96
CA THR A 2 -5.87 -12.54 7.27
C THR A 2 -6.47 -11.93 5.99
N ASN A 3 -7.51 -11.11 6.09
CA ASN A 3 -8.06 -10.40 4.93
C ASN A 3 -6.99 -9.52 4.26
N SER A 4 -6.21 -8.78 5.05
CA SER A 4 -5.12 -7.95 4.54
C SER A 4 -4.06 -8.73 3.76
N GLN A 5 -3.74 -9.95 4.21
CA GLN A 5 -2.82 -10.84 3.50
C GLN A 5 -3.43 -11.36 2.19
N ARG A 6 -4.71 -11.79 2.19
CA ARG A 6 -5.40 -12.21 0.95
C ARG A 6 -5.40 -11.08 -0.09
N LEU A 7 -5.70 -9.87 0.35
CA LEU A 7 -5.68 -8.69 -0.52
C LEU A 7 -4.28 -8.39 -1.07
N ALA A 8 -3.23 -8.57 -0.28
CA ALA A 8 -1.86 -8.40 -0.74
C ALA A 8 -1.54 -9.39 -1.87
N ASN A 9 -1.90 -10.66 -1.68
CA ASN A 9 -1.69 -11.70 -2.69
C ASN A 9 -2.49 -11.46 -3.97
N VAL A 10 -3.75 -11.04 -3.83
CA VAL A 10 -4.60 -10.64 -4.96
C VAL A 10 -3.97 -9.50 -5.75
N ARG A 11 -3.41 -8.49 -5.06
CA ARG A 11 -2.76 -7.35 -5.70
C ARG A 11 -1.53 -7.81 -6.47
N ALA A 12 -0.65 -8.59 -5.85
CA ALA A 12 0.57 -9.08 -6.47
C ALA A 12 0.26 -9.98 -7.69
N HIS A 13 -0.72 -10.88 -7.56
CA HIS A 13 -1.19 -11.71 -8.66
C HIS A 13 -1.77 -10.87 -9.81
N LEU A 14 -2.62 -9.89 -9.51
CA LEU A 14 -3.20 -9.00 -10.51
C LEU A 14 -2.12 -8.16 -11.22
N GLN A 15 -1.15 -7.64 -10.49
CA GLN A 15 -0.03 -6.88 -11.06
C GLN A 15 0.77 -7.74 -12.04
N ARG A 16 1.08 -9.00 -11.68
CA ARG A 16 1.74 -9.94 -12.58
C ARG A 16 0.92 -10.18 -13.85
N TRP A 17 -0.36 -10.50 -13.68
CA TRP A 17 -1.28 -10.72 -14.81
C TRP A 17 -1.36 -9.49 -15.72
N LEU A 18 -1.39 -8.28 -15.15
CA LEU A 18 -1.44 -7.04 -15.90
C LEU A 18 -0.12 -6.74 -16.63
N SER A 19 1.03 -7.14 -16.10
CA SER A 19 2.29 -7.02 -16.83
C SER A 19 2.39 -7.97 -18.01
N GLU A 20 1.74 -9.14 -17.93
CA GLU A 20 1.72 -10.15 -19.00
C GLU A 20 0.68 -9.82 -20.10
N ASN A 21 -0.42 -9.18 -19.74
CA ASN A 21 -1.59 -8.98 -20.61
C ASN A 21 -1.93 -7.50 -20.89
N GLY A 22 -1.47 -6.58 -20.04
CA GLY A 22 -1.57 -5.14 -20.23
C GLY A 22 -0.42 -4.70 -21.12
N GLY A 23 -0.70 -4.50 -22.41
CA GLY A 23 0.27 -4.07 -23.39
C GLY A 23 1.13 -2.89 -22.93
N ALA A 24 2.33 -2.78 -23.52
CA ALA A 24 3.42 -1.87 -23.15
C ALA A 24 2.95 -0.59 -22.45
N VAL A 25 3.21 -0.53 -21.14
CA VAL A 25 3.01 0.67 -20.34
C VAL A 25 3.89 1.77 -20.94
N ASP A 26 3.28 2.87 -21.36
CA ASP A 26 4.02 4.05 -21.75
C ASP A 26 4.78 4.58 -20.52
N PRO A 27 6.12 4.54 -20.51
CA PRO A 27 6.91 4.85 -19.32
C PRO A 27 6.90 6.34 -18.97
N ASP A 28 6.36 7.19 -19.84
CA ASP A 28 6.31 8.65 -19.66
C ASP A 28 4.98 9.11 -19.03
N SER A 29 3.99 8.22 -18.87
CA SER A 29 2.71 8.56 -18.27
C SER A 29 2.82 8.80 -16.75
N PRO A 30 2.63 10.04 -16.27
CA PRO A 30 2.78 10.37 -14.85
C PRO A 30 1.65 9.72 -14.05
N GLY A 31 2.01 8.87 -13.09
CA GLY A 31 1.07 8.11 -12.25
C GLY A 31 0.84 6.67 -12.69
N ALA A 32 1.52 6.21 -13.74
CA ALA A 32 1.68 4.79 -13.99
C ALA A 32 2.67 4.23 -12.96
N ASP A 33 2.15 3.79 -11.81
CA ASP A 33 2.88 2.80 -11.02
C ASP A 33 3.23 1.68 -12.00
N ALA A 34 4.53 1.35 -12.13
CA ALA A 34 5.03 0.41 -13.13
C ALA A 34 4.37 -0.99 -13.06
N ALA A 35 3.52 -1.20 -12.06
CA ALA A 35 2.71 -2.36 -11.80
C ALA A 35 1.20 -2.10 -12.03
N GLY A 36 0.81 -1.75 -13.26
CA GLY A 36 -0.49 -2.07 -13.90
C GLY A 36 -1.81 -1.57 -13.30
N ILE A 37 -1.87 -1.14 -12.04
CA ILE A 37 -3.09 -0.71 -11.33
C ILE A 37 -3.06 0.81 -11.19
N VAL A 38 -3.98 1.48 -11.89
CA VAL A 38 -4.15 2.94 -11.87
C VAL A 38 -4.91 3.39 -10.63
N SER A 39 -5.92 2.64 -10.20
CA SER A 39 -6.74 2.99 -9.05
C SER A 39 -7.35 1.78 -8.37
N GLU A 40 -7.64 1.94 -7.07
CA GLU A 40 -8.25 0.91 -6.25
C GLU A 40 -9.39 1.50 -5.42
N SER A 41 -10.49 0.78 -5.30
CA SER A 41 -11.69 1.21 -4.56
C SER A 41 -12.26 0.07 -3.73
N ILE A 42 -12.86 0.41 -2.59
CA ILE A 42 -13.56 -0.56 -1.75
C ILE A 42 -14.91 -0.90 -2.40
N LEU A 43 -15.24 -2.19 -2.43
CA LEU A 43 -16.56 -2.66 -2.85
C LEU A 43 -17.42 -2.92 -1.61
N ILE A 44 -18.49 -2.12 -1.45
CA ILE A 44 -19.52 -2.31 -0.42
C ILE A 44 -20.80 -2.78 -1.10
N ARG A 45 -21.43 -3.83 -0.55
CA ARG A 45 -22.73 -4.34 -0.99
C ARG A 45 -23.62 -4.56 0.22
N ASP A 46 -24.82 -4.01 0.19
CA ASP A 46 -25.81 -4.11 1.28
C ASP A 46 -25.27 -3.65 2.66
N GLY A 47 -24.33 -2.69 2.66
CA GLY A 47 -23.69 -2.18 3.88
C GLY A 47 -22.49 -2.98 4.38
N PHE A 48 -22.13 -4.08 3.69
CA PHE A 48 -21.01 -4.95 4.06
C PHE A 48 -19.84 -4.84 3.10
N TYR A 49 -18.64 -5.03 3.63
CA TYR A 49 -17.43 -5.16 2.82
C TYR A 49 -17.52 -6.43 1.98
N ALA A 50 -17.56 -6.27 0.65
CA ALA A 50 -17.63 -7.38 -0.29
C ALA A 50 -16.29 -7.66 -0.98
N GLY A 51 -15.35 -6.71 -0.96
CA GLY A 51 -14.02 -6.86 -1.57
C GLY A 51 -13.46 -5.55 -2.11
N ARG A 52 -12.74 -5.60 -3.24
CA ARG A 52 -12.15 -4.41 -3.88
C ARG A 52 -12.29 -4.43 -5.39
N THR A 53 -12.32 -3.24 -5.97
CA THR A 53 -12.25 -3.03 -7.42
C THR A 53 -10.94 -2.37 -7.77
N PHE A 54 -10.27 -2.90 -8.79
CA PHE A 54 -9.02 -2.39 -9.33
C PHE A 54 -9.27 -1.91 -10.75
N VAL A 55 -8.72 -0.75 -11.09
CA VAL A 55 -8.77 -0.18 -12.42
C VAL A 55 -7.34 -0.14 -12.94
N GLY A 56 -7.08 -0.85 -14.04
CA GLY A 56 -5.86 -0.73 -14.84
C GLY A 56 -6.12 0.14 -16.07
N GLN A 57 -5.14 0.19 -16.98
CA GLN A 57 -5.24 1.01 -18.20
C GLN A 57 -6.31 0.47 -19.17
N ASN A 58 -6.28 -0.84 -19.45
CA ASN A 58 -7.19 -1.51 -20.40
C ASN A 58 -8.08 -2.56 -19.75
N HIS A 59 -7.97 -2.72 -18.43
CA HIS A 59 -8.62 -3.79 -17.69
C HIS A 59 -9.24 -3.27 -16.41
N ARG A 60 -10.33 -3.91 -15.99
CA ARG A 60 -10.95 -3.68 -14.69
C ARG A 60 -11.09 -5.00 -13.95
N ALA A 61 -10.55 -5.08 -12.75
CA ALA A 61 -10.67 -6.28 -11.93
C ALA A 61 -11.56 -6.04 -10.71
N THR A 62 -12.27 -7.08 -10.28
CA THR A 62 -13.06 -7.08 -9.04
C THR A 62 -12.72 -8.33 -8.26
N TRP A 63 -12.18 -8.12 -7.07
CA TRP A 63 -11.98 -9.18 -6.10
C TRP A 63 -13.14 -9.21 -5.12
N PHE A 64 -13.73 -10.38 -4.96
CA PHE A 64 -14.72 -10.69 -3.96
C PHE A 64 -14.05 -11.41 -2.79
N MET A 65 -14.34 -10.99 -1.56
CA MET A 65 -13.83 -11.65 -0.37
C MET A 65 -14.50 -13.01 -0.15
N GLU A 66 -15.79 -13.11 -0.45
CA GLU A 66 -16.58 -14.33 -0.33
C GLU A 66 -17.54 -14.45 -1.54
N PRO A 67 -17.32 -15.44 -2.44
CA PRO A 67 -16.17 -16.35 -2.49
C PRO A 67 -14.87 -15.58 -2.80
N ASP A 68 -13.72 -16.10 -2.34
CA ASP A 68 -12.39 -15.54 -2.59
C ASP A 68 -12.03 -15.67 -4.08
N GLU A 69 -12.46 -14.69 -4.88
CA GLU A 69 -12.49 -14.76 -6.34
C GLU A 69 -12.13 -13.41 -6.97
N LEU A 70 -11.15 -13.41 -7.88
CA LEU A 70 -10.73 -12.27 -8.68
C LEU A 70 -11.27 -12.42 -10.10
N LYS A 71 -12.09 -11.48 -10.56
CA LYS A 71 -12.55 -11.39 -11.95
C LYS A 71 -11.87 -10.25 -12.66
N ILE A 72 -11.35 -10.48 -13.85
CA ILE A 72 -10.74 -9.46 -14.69
C ILE A 72 -11.60 -9.27 -15.93
N HIS A 73 -11.92 -8.01 -16.22
CA HIS A 73 -12.72 -7.58 -17.36
C HIS A 73 -11.82 -6.82 -18.34
N GLY A 74 -12.03 -7.07 -19.63
CA GLY A 74 -11.43 -6.29 -20.72
C GLY A 74 -12.06 -4.90 -20.85
N SER A 75 -11.56 -4.13 -21.82
CA SER A 75 -12.08 -2.80 -22.15
C SER A 75 -13.51 -2.83 -22.74
N ASP A 76 -13.92 -3.97 -23.28
CA ASP A 76 -15.29 -4.24 -23.74
C ASP A 76 -16.24 -4.63 -22.59
N GLY A 77 -15.72 -4.78 -21.37
CA GLY A 77 -16.46 -5.20 -20.19
C GLY A 77 -16.68 -6.71 -20.10
N ALA A 78 -16.20 -7.50 -21.06
CA ALA A 78 -16.28 -8.95 -21.00
C ALA A 78 -15.26 -9.49 -19.98
N VAL A 79 -15.61 -10.58 -19.30
CA VAL A 79 -14.69 -11.27 -18.39
C VAL A 79 -13.64 -12.00 -19.23
N VAL A 80 -12.37 -11.62 -19.05
CA VAL A 80 -11.22 -12.22 -19.75
C VAL A 80 -10.51 -13.26 -18.89
N ALA A 81 -10.59 -13.15 -17.57
CA ALA A 81 -10.01 -14.12 -16.64
C ALA A 81 -10.77 -14.15 -15.31
N VAL A 82 -10.76 -15.32 -14.66
CA VAL A 82 -11.28 -15.53 -13.31
C VAL A 82 -10.28 -16.40 -12.55
N PHE A 83 -9.91 -15.98 -11.34
CA PHE A 83 -8.99 -16.70 -10.47
C PHE A 83 -9.62 -16.88 -9.10
N ARG A 84 -9.48 -18.07 -8.52
CA ARG A 84 -9.89 -18.40 -7.15
C ARG A 84 -8.74 -18.24 -6.18
N GLY A 85 -9.05 -18.10 -4.88
CA GLY A 85 -8.05 -17.94 -3.82
C GLY A 85 -6.91 -18.96 -3.88
N ASP A 86 -7.21 -20.24 -4.13
CA ASP A 86 -6.18 -21.29 -4.26
C ASP A 86 -5.22 -21.08 -5.45
N GLU A 87 -5.71 -20.52 -6.56
CA GLU A 87 -4.92 -20.21 -7.76
C GLU A 87 -4.06 -18.96 -7.57
N ILE A 88 -4.57 -18.01 -6.77
CA ILE A 88 -3.89 -16.75 -6.46
C ILE A 88 -2.69 -17.00 -5.55
N VAL A 89 -2.85 -17.85 -4.52
CA VAL A 89 -1.79 -18.15 -3.53
C VAL A 89 -0.71 -19.06 -4.11
N ALA A 90 -1.04 -19.99 -5.00
CA ALA A 90 -0.08 -20.95 -5.55
C ALA A 90 1.06 -20.29 -6.35
N ALA A 91 0.85 -19.08 -6.87
CA ALA A 91 1.83 -18.38 -7.69
C ALA A 91 2.90 -17.61 -6.89
N GLU A 92 2.83 -17.60 -5.55
CA GLU A 92 3.67 -16.72 -4.70
C GLU A 92 4.67 -17.42 -3.79
N ASP A 93 4.65 -18.76 -3.71
CA ASP A 93 5.71 -19.54 -3.01
C ASP A 93 7.10 -19.32 -3.63
N LEU A 94 7.19 -18.65 -4.79
CA LEU A 94 8.43 -18.32 -5.50
C LEU A 94 8.85 -16.84 -5.37
N SER A 95 8.15 -16.02 -4.57
CA SER A 95 8.41 -14.58 -4.44
C SER A 95 8.89 -14.14 -3.04
N GLU A 96 9.34 -15.06 -2.18
CA GLU A 96 10.16 -14.71 -1.01
C GLU A 96 11.63 -14.60 -1.41
N SER A 97 11.98 -13.60 -2.22
CA SER A 97 13.39 -13.20 -2.45
C SER A 97 13.46 -11.81 -3.07
N GLN A 98 13.41 -10.76 -2.25
CA GLN A 98 14.42 -9.69 -2.24
C GLN A 98 14.09 -8.61 -1.18
N VAL A 99 14.83 -8.63 -0.07
CA VAL A 99 15.53 -7.42 0.39
C VAL A 99 16.95 -7.85 0.72
N VAL A 100 17.87 -7.09 0.15
CA VAL A 100 19.29 -7.35 -0.06
C VAL A 100 20.07 -7.36 1.26
N VAL A 101 20.93 -8.36 1.41
CA VAL A 101 22.02 -8.42 2.39
C VAL A 101 23.05 -7.35 2.00
N VAL A 102 23.24 -6.34 2.84
CA VAL A 102 24.47 -5.54 2.82
C VAL A 102 25.40 -6.19 3.85
N GLU A 103 26.35 -7.00 3.36
CA GLU A 103 27.50 -7.41 4.17
C GLU A 103 28.38 -6.18 4.43
N ASP A 104 28.52 -5.77 5.69
CA ASP A 104 29.79 -5.27 6.22
C ASP A 104 30.08 -6.08 7.49
N GLY A 105 31.13 -6.88 7.43
CA GLY A 105 31.39 -7.95 8.38
C GLY A 105 31.81 -7.45 9.75
N THR A 106 31.11 -7.89 10.80
CA THR A 106 31.65 -8.26 12.14
C THR A 106 30.51 -8.89 12.96
N PRO A 107 30.68 -10.09 13.55
CA PRO A 107 29.63 -10.70 14.37
C PRO A 107 29.50 -9.96 15.71
N PRO A 108 28.28 -9.71 16.24
CA PRO A 108 28.14 -9.17 17.58
C PRO A 108 28.43 -10.27 18.61
N PRO A 109 29.30 -10.03 19.62
CA PRO A 109 29.32 -10.85 20.81
C PRO A 109 28.06 -10.59 21.63
N VAL A 110 27.51 -11.67 22.16
CA VAL A 110 26.44 -11.69 23.17
C VAL A 110 26.88 -10.98 24.45
N ASP A 111 25.89 -10.38 25.13
CA ASP A 111 25.91 -9.90 26.52
C ASP A 111 26.57 -8.53 26.81
N ALA A 112 25.74 -7.47 26.80
CA ALA A 112 26.01 -6.24 27.55
C ALA A 112 24.69 -5.53 27.94
N PRO A 113 24.51 -5.09 29.21
CA PRO A 113 23.32 -4.37 29.63
C PRO A 113 23.26 -2.96 29.02
N ILE A 114 22.06 -2.59 28.58
CA ILE A 114 21.74 -1.29 27.99
C ILE A 114 22.01 -0.18 29.02
N SER A 115 23.08 0.59 28.83
CA SER A 115 23.28 1.87 29.51
C SER A 115 22.61 2.97 28.69
N ILE A 116 21.55 3.58 29.23
CA ILE A 116 20.90 4.76 28.65
C ILE A 116 21.72 5.99 29.06
N PRO A 117 22.37 6.72 28.15
CA PRO A 117 23.04 7.96 28.51
C PRO A 117 22.02 9.08 28.76
N MET A 118 22.08 9.62 29.97
CA MET A 118 21.38 10.81 30.45
C MET A 118 21.83 12.02 29.63
N ARG A 119 20.90 12.63 28.87
CA ARG A 119 21.18 13.85 28.08
C ARG A 119 21.29 15.05 29.02
N ALA A 120 22.49 15.60 29.11
CA ALA A 120 22.75 16.86 29.80
C ALA A 120 21.96 17.98 29.11
N ALA A 121 21.24 18.77 29.90
CA ALA A 121 20.69 20.05 29.50
C ALA A 121 21.82 21.09 29.61
N ASP A 122 22.08 21.83 28.53
CA ASP A 122 22.84 23.09 28.56
C ASP A 122 22.12 24.10 27.66
N ASP A 123 21.46 25.03 28.33
CA ASP A 123 21.35 26.48 28.10
C ASP A 123 21.64 27.10 26.72
N ARG A 124 20.67 27.92 26.25
CA ARG A 124 20.76 29.39 26.03
C ARG A 124 19.64 29.82 25.06
N ASP A 125 18.67 30.64 25.47
CA ASP A 125 18.70 32.10 25.73
C ASP A 125 18.20 32.89 24.50
N GLY A 126 17.23 33.78 24.73
CA GLY A 126 16.91 34.89 23.84
C GLY A 126 15.53 34.86 23.19
N ALA A 127 14.54 35.49 23.84
CA ALA A 127 13.88 36.71 23.34
C ALA A 127 12.60 36.98 24.14
N ASP A 128 12.71 37.94 25.05
CA ASP A 128 11.62 38.66 25.70
C ASP A 128 11.00 39.58 24.63
N ASP A 129 9.74 39.36 24.24
CA ASP A 129 8.94 40.39 23.58
C ASP A 129 7.58 40.46 24.29
N ALA A 130 7.42 41.59 24.97
CA ALA A 130 6.35 41.86 25.92
C ALA A 130 5.00 41.96 25.20
N ALA A 131 4.04 41.20 25.70
CA ALA A 131 2.63 41.41 25.42
C ALA A 131 2.15 42.70 26.10
N ASP A 132 1.66 43.64 25.29
CA ASP A 132 0.76 44.69 25.75
C ASP A 132 -0.39 44.85 24.75
N ASP A 133 -1.55 45.15 25.33
CA ASP A 133 -2.74 45.72 24.70
C ASP A 133 -3.87 44.78 24.18
N GLN A 134 -4.74 44.45 25.14
CA GLN A 134 -6.16 44.88 25.18
C GLN A 134 -7.16 44.42 24.11
N ASP A 135 -8.14 43.68 24.63
CA ASP A 135 -9.59 43.98 24.58
C ASP A 135 -10.42 43.70 23.30
N GLN A 136 -11.52 42.97 23.54
CA GLN A 136 -12.82 42.95 22.84
C GLN A 136 -13.12 41.89 21.74
N LEU A 137 -13.80 40.83 22.20
CA LEU A 137 -15.05 40.33 21.58
C LEU A 137 -16.14 41.43 21.59
N PRO A 138 -17.29 41.31 20.87
CA PRO A 138 -17.61 40.64 19.60
C PRO A 138 -18.49 41.52 18.67
N LYS A 139 -18.76 41.11 17.41
CA LYS A 139 -20.13 40.87 16.87
C LYS A 139 -20.18 40.64 15.37
N ALA A 140 -21.11 39.76 15.03
CA ALA A 140 -21.65 39.48 13.72
C ALA A 140 -22.33 40.68 13.06
N ALA A 141 -22.23 40.73 11.74
CA ALA A 141 -23.29 41.13 10.82
C ALA A 141 -23.01 40.47 9.46
#